data_AF-A0A3B8WNQ1-F1
#
_entry.id   AF-A0A3B8WNQ1-F1
#
_cell.length_a   1.000
_cell.length_b   1.000
_cell.length_c   1.000
_cell.angle_alpha   90.00
_cell.angle_beta   90.00
_cell.angle_gamma   90.00
#
_symmetry.space_group_name_H-M   'P 1'
#
loop_
_entity.id
_entity.type
_entity.pdbx_description
1 polymer ?
#
loop_
_entity_poly.entity_id
_entity_poly.type
_entity_poly.pdbx_seq_one_letter_code
_entity_poly.pdbx_strand_id
1 'polypeptide(L)' 'WLKLAEAYGIDGYKATNKEEFEKVFKTAFESHKPCIIDARVDIDEMVLPMVPGGKPVYAQIMELSQEIMN' A
#
# COMPACT_ATOMS: atom_id res chain seq x y z
N TRP A 1 -9.26 4.12 9.33
CA TRP A 1 -9.10 5.44 8.68
C TRP A 1 -10.44 6.12 8.36
N LEU A 2 -11.50 5.39 7.96
CA LEU A 2 -12.80 5.98 7.58
C LEU A 2 -13.45 6.88 8.64
N LYS A 3 -13.56 6.40 9.90
CA LYS A 3 -14.14 7.19 10.99
C LYS A 3 -13.35 8.46 11.31
N LEU A 4 -12.05 8.45 11.04
CA LEU A 4 -11.22 9.64 11.18
C LEU A 4 -11.53 10.62 10.05
N ALA A 5 -11.63 10.18 8.79
CA ALA A 5 -12.02 11.04 7.67
C ALA A 5 -13.38 11.71 7.92
N GLU A 6 -14.37 10.92 8.36
CA GLU A 6 -15.72 11.38 8.72
C GLU A 6 -15.67 12.49 9.79
N ALA A 7 -14.87 12.32 10.85
CA ALA A 7 -14.74 13.30 11.92
C ALA A 7 -14.17 14.66 11.44
N TYR A 8 -13.44 14.69 10.33
CA TYR A 8 -12.90 15.90 9.72
C TYR A 8 -13.74 16.40 8.53
N GLY A 9 -14.89 15.79 8.25
CA GLY A 9 -15.74 16.15 7.10
C GLY A 9 -15.11 15.84 5.75
N ILE A 10 -14.21 14.85 5.71
CA ILE A 10 -13.48 14.41 4.52
C ILE A 10 -14.06 13.08 4.03
N ASP A 11 -14.19 12.90 2.72
CA ASP A 11 -14.68 11.65 2.14
C ASP A 11 -13.71 10.49 2.43
N GLY A 12 -14.24 9.36 2.88
CA GLY A 12 -13.47 8.17 3.22
C GLY A 12 -13.83 6.97 2.35
N TYR A 13 -12.82 6.35 1.73
CA TYR A 13 -12.96 5.14 0.91
C TYR A 13 -12.11 4.00 1.48
N LYS A 14 -12.52 2.76 1.25
CA LYS A 14 -11.74 1.56 1.60
C LYS A 14 -11.58 0.68 0.36
N ALA A 15 -10.39 0.13 0.18
CA ALA A 15 -10.08 -0.86 -0.83
C ALA A 15 -9.26 -2.01 -0.22
N THR A 16 -9.62 -3.24 -0.56
CA THR A 16 -8.98 -4.47 -0.04
C THR A 16 -8.30 -5.31 -1.11
N ASN A 17 -8.45 -4.92 -2.37
CA ASN A 17 -7.81 -5.53 -3.52
C ASN A 17 -7.58 -4.46 -4.60
N LYS A 18 -6.92 -4.88 -5.69
CA LYS A 18 -6.53 -4.00 -6.78
C LYS A 18 -7.73 -3.42 -7.52
N GLU A 19 -8.74 -4.23 -7.84
CA GLU A 19 -9.92 -3.79 -8.58
C GLU A 19 -10.73 -2.75 -7.80
N GLU A 20 -10.90 -2.97 -6.49
CA GLU A 20 -11.53 -2.00 -5.59
C GLU A 20 -10.74 -0.70 -5.54
N PHE A 21 -9.41 -0.79 -5.43
CA PHE A 21 -8.55 0.38 -5.38
C PHE A 21 -8.67 1.23 -6.65
N GLU A 22 -8.60 0.61 -7.83
CA GLU A 22 -8.76 1.32 -9.11
C GLU A 22 -10.09 2.07 -9.18
N LYS A 23 -11.18 1.44 -8.73
CA LYS A 23 -12.52 2.05 -8.72
C LYS A 23 -12.63 3.23 -7.76
N VAL A 24 -12.18 3.08 -6.51
CA VAL A 24 -12.27 4.17 -5.52
C VAL A 24 -11.30 5.30 -5.84
N PHE A 25 -10.11 4.98 -6.36
CA PHE A 25 -9.12 5.97 -6.78
C PHE A 25 -9.67 6.85 -7.89
N LYS A 26 -10.27 6.25 -8.93
CA LYS A 26 -10.91 7.01 -10.00
C LYS A 26 -11.98 7.97 -9.46
N THR A 27 -12.87 7.47 -8.60
CA THR A 27 -13.94 8.27 -7.98
C THR A 27 -13.38 9.42 -7.15
N ALA A 28 -12.39 9.13 -6.31
CA ALA A 28 -11.71 10.10 -5.48
C ALA A 28 -11.00 11.19 -6.31
N PHE A 29 -10.28 10.79 -7.35
CA PHE A 29 -9.54 11.68 -8.23
C PHE A 29 -10.46 12.63 -9.02
N GLU A 30 -11.57 12.10 -9.56
CA GLU A 30 -12.58 12.88 -10.31
C GLU A 30 -13.39 13.83 -9.40
N SER A 31 -13.43 13.58 -8.08
CA SER A 31 -14.21 14.40 -7.14
C SER A 31 -13.67 15.82 -6.96
N HIS A 32 -12.37 16.05 -7.26
CA HIS A 32 -11.64 17.29 -6.97
C HIS A 32 -11.81 17.79 -5.52
N LYS A 33 -12.02 16.88 -4.57
CA LYS A 33 -12.19 17.13 -3.14
C LYS A 33 -11.14 16.38 -2.33
N PRO A 34 -10.83 16.83 -1.10
CA PRO A 34 -10.01 16.05 -0.19
C PRO A 34 -10.70 14.72 0.14
N CYS A 35 -9.93 13.64 0.17
CA CYS A 35 -10.42 12.33 0.60
C CYS A 35 -9.30 11.53 1.30
N ILE A 36 -9.70 10.49 2.03
CA ILE A 36 -8.81 9.44 2.55
C ILE A 36 -9.18 8.10 1.90
N ILE A 37 -8.17 7.42 1.35
CA ILE A 37 -8.32 6.04 0.87
C ILE A 37 -7.58 5.10 1.83
N ASP A 38 -8.33 4.24 2.51
CA ASP A 38 -7.85 3.11 3.31
C ASP A 38 -7.53 1.93 2.38
N ALA A 39 -6.35 1.96 1.77
CA ALA A 39 -5.86 0.89 0.90
C ALA A 39 -5.18 -0.21 1.74
N ARG A 40 -5.77 -1.40 1.75
CA ARG A 40 -5.22 -2.56 2.47
C ARG A 40 -4.28 -3.32 1.55
N VAL A 41 -3.08 -3.54 2.05
CA VAL A 41 -2.05 -4.39 1.47
C VAL A 41 -1.72 -5.49 2.48
N ASP A 42 -1.19 -6.61 1.99
CA ASP A 42 -0.67 -7.64 2.88
C ASP A 42 0.53 -7.08 3.66
N ILE A 43 0.64 -7.44 4.93
CA ILE A 43 1.73 -7.00 5.81
C ILE A 43 3.04 -7.72 5.49
N ASP A 44 2.95 -8.88 4.86
CA ASP A 44 4.10 -9.71 4.50
C ASP A 44 4.66 -9.40 3.10
N GLU A 45 4.08 -8.42 2.39
CA GLU A 45 4.61 -7.91 1.12
C GLU A 45 5.88 -7.07 1.34
N MET A 46 7.01 -7.59 0.87
CA MET A 46 8.33 -7.00 1.08
C MET A 46 8.75 -6.06 -0.06
N VAL A 47 9.50 -5.01 0.28
CA VAL A 47 10.07 -4.09 -0.71
C VAL A 47 11.34 -4.68 -1.31
N LEU A 48 11.37 -4.80 -2.64
CA LEU A 48 12.51 -5.31 -3.41
C LEU A 48 12.92 -4.31 -4.52
N PRO A 49 14.21 -4.27 -4.91
CA PRO A 49 15.32 -5.04 -4.37
C PRO A 49 15.84 -4.49 -3.03
N MET A 50 16.41 -5.36 -2.19
CA MET A 50 17.00 -5.00 -0.89
C MET A 50 18.45 -5.49 -0.77
N VAL A 51 19.35 -4.67 -0.23
CA VAL A 51 20.72 -5.09 0.13
C VAL A 51 20.76 -5.38 1.64
N PRO A 52 21.12 -6.59 2.08
CA PRO A 52 21.22 -6.90 3.50
C PRO A 52 22.27 -6.02 4.21
N GLY A 53 22.04 -5.74 5.49
CA GLY A 53 22.96 -4.95 6.31
C GLY A 53 24.37 -5.54 6.29
N GLY A 54 25.37 -4.69 6.00
CA GLY A 54 26.78 -5.10 5.95
C GLY A 54 27.20 -5.84 4.67
N LYS A 55 26.33 -5.92 3.64
CA LYS A 55 26.67 -6.50 2.34
C LYS A 55 26.93 -5.42 1.29
N PRO A 56 27.74 -5.72 0.25
CA PRO A 56 27.99 -4.81 -0.85
C PRO A 56 26.75 -4.67 -1.76
N VAL A 57 26.69 -3.58 -2.52
CA VAL A 57 25.51 -3.21 -3.34
C VAL A 57 25.13 -4.25 -4.41
N TYR A 58 26.06 -5.09 -4.86
CA TYR A 58 25.78 -6.15 -5.83
C TYR A 58 25.21 -7.43 -5.21
N ALA A 59 25.03 -7.48 -3.88
CA ALA A 59 24.42 -8.60 -3.16
C ALA A 59 22.91 -8.38 -2.91
N GLN A 60 22.22 -7.84 -3.91
CA GLN A 60 20.79 -7.56 -3.85
C GLN A 60 19.96 -8.84 -3.77
N ILE A 61 18.96 -8.83 -2.91
CA ILE A 61 17.85 -9.79 -2.92
C ILE A 61 16.84 -9.26 -3.93
N MET A 62 16.58 -10.06 -4.96
CA MET A 62 15.64 -9.75 -6.03
C MET A 62 14.29 -10.48 -5.88
N GLU A 63 14.30 -11.61 -5.18
CA GLU A 63 13.16 -12.50 -4.99
C GLU A 63 13.18 -13.04 -3.55
N LEU A 64 12.02 -13.32 -2.99
CA LEU A 64 11.89 -13.90 -1.65
C LEU A 64 12.17 -15.41 -1.72
N SER A 65 13.22 -15.87 -1.04
CA SER A 65 13.45 -17.31 -0.86
C SER A 65 12.56 -17.86 0.27
N GLN A 66 12.28 -19.17 0.25
CA GLN A 66 11.52 -19.82 1.33
C GLN A 66 12.16 -19.66 2.71
N GLU A 67 13.47 -19.44 2.80
CA GLU A 67 14.17 -19.16 4.06
C GLU A 67 13.89 -17.76 4.61
N ILE A 68 13.54 -16.79 3.77
CA ILE A 68 13.21 -15.40 4.18
C ILE A 68 11.73 -15.28 4.58
N MET A 69 10.88 -16.17 4.06
CA MET A 69 9.45 -16.22 4.34
C MET A 69 9.07 -17.02 5.61
N ASN A 70 10.04 -17.62 6.31
CA ASN A 70 9.83 -18.44 7.51
C ASN A 70 10.29 -17.75 8.80
#